data_AF-A0A5J5FC54-F1
#
_entry.id   AF-A0A5J5FC54-F1
#
_cell.length_a   1.000
_cell.length_b   1.000
_cell.length_c   1.000
_cell.angle_alpha   90.00
_cell.angle_beta   90.00
_cell.angle_gamma   90.00
#
_symmetry.space_group_name_H-M   'P 1'
#
loop_
_entity.id
_entity.type
_entity.pdbx_description
1 polymer ?
#
loop_
_entity_poly.entity_id
_entity_poly.type
_entity_poly.pdbx_seq_one_letter_code
_entity_poly.pdbx_strand_id
1 'polypeptide(L)' 'NAPQTRRYHVPSEVKKIDLPDVDEQELPHSVRLMLREGGMLQCACQNSAEQKQVLSGMSSSFSFL' A
#
# COMPACT_ATOMS: atom_id res chain seq x y z
N ASN A 1 15.28 -2.93 19.41
CA ASN A 1 14.95 -3.19 18.00
C ASN A 1 14.09 -2.04 17.49
N ALA A 2 14.70 -1.03 16.88
CA ALA A 2 13.94 0.08 16.32
C ALA A 2 13.23 -0.41 15.04
N PRO A 3 11.96 -0.04 14.80
CA PRO A 3 11.32 -0.33 13.53
C PRO A 3 12.14 0.35 12.43
N GLN A 4 12.75 -0.43 11.54
CA GLN A 4 13.45 0.11 10.39
C GLN A 4 12.42 0.75 9.47
N THR A 5 12.22 2.06 9.60
CA THR A 5 11.44 2.85 8.65
C THR A 5 12.22 2.93 7.35
N ARG A 6 12.11 1.92 6.52
CA ARG A 6 12.62 1.96 5.14
C ARG A 6 11.71 2.87 4.33
N ARG A 7 12.32 3.85 3.65
CA ARG A 7 11.63 4.66 2.64
C ARG A 7 11.66 3.88 1.34
N TYR A 8 10.49 3.59 0.80
CA TYR A 8 10.33 2.92 -0.48
C TYR A 8 9.94 3.95 -1.54
N HIS A 9 10.57 3.90 -2.71
CA HIS A 9 10.14 4.69 -3.86
C HIS A 9 8.99 3.98 -4.56
N VAL A 10 7.76 4.39 -4.22
CA VAL A 10 6.50 3.83 -4.75
C VAL A 10 6.54 3.56 -6.27
N PRO A 11 6.90 4.50 -7.17
CA PRO A 11 6.86 4.24 -8.62
C PRO A 11 7.90 3.21 -9.11
N SER A 12 9.05 3.10 -8.44
CA SER A 12 10.14 2.21 -8.86
C SER A 12 10.06 0.84 -8.21
N GLU A 13 9.58 0.80 -6.96
CA GLU A 13 9.62 -0.38 -6.12
C GLU A 13 8.25 -1.04 -5.98
N VAL A 14 7.13 -0.31 -6.05
CA VAL A 14 5.79 -0.93 -5.97
C VAL A 14 5.42 -1.49 -7.35
N LYS A 15 5.12 -2.78 -7.38
CA LYS A 15 4.68 -3.53 -8.56
C LYS A 15 3.18 -3.47 -8.74
N LYS A 16 2.43 -3.66 -7.65
CA LYS A 16 0.97 -3.76 -7.68
C LYS A 16 0.39 -3.36 -6.33
N ILE A 17 -0.78 -2.74 -6.39
CA ILE A 17 -1.61 -2.45 -5.23
C ILE A 17 -2.70 -3.52 -5.17
N ASP A 18 -2.90 -4.08 -4.00
CA ASP A 18 -3.89 -5.08 -3.71
C ASP A 18 -4.76 -4.61 -2.53
N LEU A 19 -6.06 -4.73 -2.69
CA LEU A 19 -7.04 -4.37 -1.67
C LEU A 19 -7.67 -5.68 -1.20
N PRO A 20 -7.29 -6.18 -0.02
CA PRO A 20 -7.98 -7.33 0.55
C PRO A 20 -9.46 -7.01 0.74
N ASP A 21 -10.33 -7.97 0.43
CA ASP A 21 -11.75 -7.89 0.71
C ASP A 21 -12.00 -7.73 2.22
N VAL A 22 -13.13 -7.14 2.60
CA VAL A 22 -13.43 -6.83 4.01
C VAL A 22 -13.42 -8.06 4.90
N ASP A 23 -13.76 -9.23 4.34
CA ASP A 23 -13.75 -10.52 5.02
C ASP A 23 -12.35 -11.14 5.14
N GLU A 24 -11.40 -10.74 4.28
CA GLU A 24 -9.98 -11.18 4.29
C GLU A 24 -9.03 -10.14 4.91
N GLN A 25 -9.56 -8.97 5.29
CA GLN A 25 -8.83 -7.89 5.94
C GLN A 25 -8.48 -8.27 7.38
N GLU A 26 -7.23 -8.66 7.62
CA GLU A 26 -6.70 -8.83 8.98
C GLU A 26 -6.68 -7.52 9.78
N LEU A 27 -6.60 -6.36 9.08
CA LEU A 27 -6.64 -5.03 9.66
C LEU A 27 -7.68 -4.16 8.94
N PRO A 28 -8.44 -3.33 9.68
CA PRO A 28 -9.48 -2.47 9.10
C PRO A 28 -8.86 -1.49 8.10
N HIS A 29 -9.50 -1.36 6.94
CA HIS A 29 -9.07 -0.46 5.87
C HIS A 29 -7.62 -0.68 5.43
N SER A 30 -7.18 -1.94 5.40
CA SER A 30 -5.81 -2.25 5.01
C SER A 30 -5.58 -2.14 3.51
N VAL A 31 -4.38 -1.70 3.14
CA VAL A 31 -3.89 -1.62 1.76
C VAL A 31 -2.61 -2.45 1.68
N ARG A 32 -2.55 -3.33 0.69
CA ARG A 32 -1.38 -4.19 0.45
C ARG A 32 -0.64 -3.73 -0.79
N LEU A 33 0.67 -3.54 -0.67
CA LEU A 33 1.53 -3.03 -1.72
C LEU A 33 2.59 -4.08 -2.00
N MET A 34 2.50 -4.70 -3.16
CA MET A 34 3.50 -5.65 -3.61
C MET A 34 4.71 -4.91 -4.17
N LEU A 35 5.88 -5.18 -3.63
CA LEU A 35 7.15 -4.64 -4.10
C LEU A 35 7.75 -5.54 -5.19
N ARG A 36 8.47 -4.94 -6.15
CA ARG A 36 9.14 -5.63 -7.26
C ARG A 36 10.25 -6.57 -6.77
N GLU A 37 10.93 -6.21 -5.68
CA GLU A 37 12.00 -7.02 -5.08
C GLU A 37 11.51 -8.26 -4.33
N GLY A 38 10.18 -8.51 -4.29
CA GLY A 38 9.62 -9.68 -3.62
C GLY A 38 9.28 -9.44 -2.15
N GLY A 39 8.75 -8.26 -1.83
CA GLY A 39 8.20 -7.92 -0.51
C GLY A 39 6.74 -7.46 -0.60
N MET A 40 6.05 -7.40 0.54
CA MET A 40 4.72 -6.79 0.63
C MET A 40 4.69 -5.82 1.80
N LEU A 41 4.22 -4.60 1.54
CA LEU A 41 3.90 -3.64 2.59
C LEU A 41 2.42 -3.66 2.82
N GLN A 42 2.01 -3.89 4.07
CA GLN A 42 0.63 -3.74 4.48
C GLN A 42 0.53 -2.52 5.40
N CYS A 43 -0.36 -1.61 5.06
CA CYS A 43 -0.68 -0.46 5.89
C CYS A 43 -2.16 -0.52 6.26
N ALA A 44 -2.46 -0.36 7.55
CA ALA A 44 -3.82 -0.13 8.01
C ALA A 44 -4.11 1.37 7.96
N CYS A 45 -5.20 1.75 7.32
CA CYS A 45 -5.69 3.12 7.37
C CYS A 45 -6.65 3.27 8.55
N GLN A 46 -6.71 4.46 9.15
CA GLN A 46 -7.61 4.68 10.28
C GLN A 46 -9.08 4.60 9.80
N ASN A 47 -9.34 5.10 8.59
CA ASN A 47 -10.67 5.22 8.00
C ASN A 47 -10.65 4.91 6.49
N SER A 48 -11.81 4.55 5.94
CA SER A 48 -12.00 4.31 4.49
C SER A 48 -11.68 5.54 3.62
N ALA A 49 -11.85 6.75 4.16
CA ALA A 49 -11.49 7.99 3.46
C ALA A 49 -9.97 8.10 3.25
N GLU A 50 -9.18 7.79 4.28
CA GLU A 50 -7.72 7.78 4.17
C GLU A 50 -7.24 6.65 3.27
N GLN A 51 -7.87 5.48 3.36
CA GLN A 51 -7.59 4.35 2.46
C GLN A 51 -7.74 4.78 0.99
N LYS A 52 -8.84 5.47 0.66
CA LYS A 52 -9.06 6.02 -0.69
C LYS A 52 -8.02 7.07 -1.07
N GLN A 53 -7.59 7.93 -0.15
CA GLN A 53 -6.53 8.91 -0.44
C GLN A 53 -5.19 8.24 -0.71
N VAL A 54 -4.82 7.22 0.06
CA VAL A 54 -3.61 6.42 -0.18
C VAL A 54 -3.70 5.73 -1.54
N LEU A 55 -4.79 5.04 -1.82
CA LEU A 55 -5.01 4.39 -3.11
C LEU A 55 -4.95 5.38 -4.29
N SER A 56 -5.55 6.57 -4.12
CA SER A 56 -5.54 7.62 -5.13
C SER A 56 -4.14 8.19 -5.32
N GLY A 57 -3.41 8.50 -4.25
CA GLY A 57 -2.03 9.01 -4.33
C GLY A 57 -1.08 8.01 -4.96
N MET A 58 -1.28 6.72 -4.69
CA MET A 58 -0.49 5.67 -5.30
C MET A 58 -0.86 5.45 -6.77
N SER A 59 -2.14 5.45 -7.12
CA SER A 59 -2.60 5.36 -8.52
C SER A 59 -2.13 6.55 -9.36
N SER A 60 -2.04 7.74 -8.77
CA SER A 60 -1.46 8.92 -9.41
C SER A 60 0.05 8.76 -9.67
N SER A 61 0.80 8.11 -8.77
CA SER A 61 2.21 7.75 -9.03
C SER A 61 2.39 6.66 -10.09
N PHE A 62 1.36 5.84 -10.36
CA PHE A 62 1.36 4.86 -11.46
C PHE A 62 0.86 5.42 -12.79
N SER A 63 0.41 6.67 -12.85
CA SER A 63 -0.11 7.30 -14.08
C SER A 63 0.99 7.88 -14.96
N PHE A 64 2.04 7.11 -15.26
CA PHE A 64 2.95 7.35 -16.40
C PHE A 64 3.70 6.04 -16.71
N LEU A 65 3.03 5.11 -17.39
CA LEU A 65 3.65 4.23 -18.39
C LEU A 65 2.58 3.69 -19.35
#